data_AF-A0A7S1Z282-F1
#
_entry.id   AF-A0A7S1Z282-F1
#
_cell.length_a   1.000
_cell.length_b   1.000
_cell.length_c   1.000
_cell.angle_alpha   90.00
_cell.angle_beta   90.00
_cell.angle_gamma   90.00
#
_symmetry.space_group_name_H-M   'P 1'
#
loop_
_entity.id
_entity.type
_entity.pdbx_description
1 polymer ?
#
loop_
_entity_poly.entity_id
_entity_poly.type
_entity_poly.pdbx_seq_one_letter_code
_entity_poly.pdbx_strand_id
1 'polypeptide(L)'
;RKNKIPFNPCTRAAYDYGASYIVRLNDDTEISTEEWITKGVTTLLSYDPPNVGVVGPTCHEGNTSILTHDMVHRTHLDIFPDYYPDMFDNWYIDDWITRVYGPLRTKKLEDWVVVHHINTHGTRYAVNTSQQRNLDLAVKQGGELIKAYVTKKRMFNEVLGSDLVTSVSGPMGIHHDEKTSSETLEEEGVLNAPSAQ
;
A
#
# COMPACT_ATOMS: atom_id res chain seq x y z
N ARG A 1 16.55 -2.18 -24.11
CA ARG A 1 15.88 -0.94 -24.58
C ARG A 1 16.55 0.23 -23.90
N LYS A 2 16.99 1.24 -24.67
CA LYS A 2 17.38 2.56 -24.15
C LYS A 2 16.07 3.24 -23.70
N ASN A 3 15.99 3.79 -22.48
CA ASN A 3 14.79 4.40 -21.87
C ASN A 3 13.80 3.40 -21.22
N LYS A 4 14.27 2.59 -20.26
CA LYS A 4 13.38 1.86 -19.36
C LYS A 4 13.20 2.65 -18.07
N ILE A 5 11.98 2.67 -17.54
CA ILE A 5 11.70 3.21 -16.20
C ILE A 5 12.28 2.21 -15.19
N PRO A 6 13.30 2.59 -14.41
CA PRO A 6 13.98 1.65 -13.50
C PRO A 6 13.06 1.18 -12.36
N PHE A 7 12.05 1.97 -12.01
CA PHE A 7 11.08 1.59 -10.99
C PHE A 7 10.25 0.37 -11.38
N ASN A 8 9.83 0.23 -12.65
CA ASN A 8 9.00 -0.91 -13.10
C ASN A 8 9.56 -2.29 -12.70
N PRO A 9 10.83 -2.65 -13.01
CA PRO A 9 11.38 -3.92 -12.57
C PRO A 9 11.58 -4.00 -11.04
N CYS A 10 11.96 -2.92 -10.37
CA CYS A 10 12.14 -2.91 -8.91
C CYS A 10 10.83 -3.16 -8.16
N THR A 11 9.76 -2.48 -8.55
CA THR A 11 8.43 -2.62 -7.94
C THR A 11 7.81 -3.96 -8.29
N ARG A 12 8.06 -4.49 -9.50
CA ARG A 12 7.66 -5.85 -9.88
C ARG A 12 8.33 -6.89 -8.97
N ALA A 13 9.64 -6.77 -8.75
CA ALA A 13 10.35 -7.67 -7.83
C ALA A 13 9.78 -7.60 -6.39
N ALA A 14 9.46 -6.39 -5.89
CA ALA A 14 8.83 -6.23 -4.58
C ALA A 14 7.45 -6.92 -4.50
N TYR A 15 6.63 -6.77 -5.54
CA TYR A 15 5.33 -7.44 -5.66
C TYR A 15 5.47 -8.96 -5.68
N ASP A 16 6.39 -9.49 -6.50
CA ASP A 16 6.64 -10.92 -6.65
C ASP A 16 7.19 -11.53 -5.34
N TYR A 17 7.92 -10.73 -4.55
CA TYR A 17 8.37 -11.09 -3.20
C TYR A 17 7.24 -11.08 -2.15
N GLY A 18 6.05 -10.57 -2.50
CA GLY A 18 4.88 -10.56 -1.63
C GLY A 18 4.64 -9.26 -0.86
N ALA A 19 5.25 -8.14 -1.25
CA ALA A 19 4.99 -6.85 -0.62
C ALA A 19 3.52 -6.43 -0.76
N SER A 20 2.88 -6.03 0.35
CA SER A 20 1.50 -5.51 0.34
C SER A 20 1.43 -4.04 -0.04
N TYR A 21 2.41 -3.24 0.39
CA TYR A 21 2.53 -1.83 0.06
C TYR A 21 3.88 -1.59 -0.58
N ILE A 22 3.90 -0.73 -1.58
CA ILE A 22 5.09 -0.39 -2.36
C ILE A 22 5.21 1.13 -2.32
N VAL A 23 6.42 1.62 -2.07
CA VAL A 23 6.74 3.05 -2.01
C VAL A 23 7.85 3.31 -3.00
N ARG A 24 7.63 4.25 -3.92
CA ARG A 24 8.67 4.79 -4.78
C ARG A 24 9.33 5.97 -4.07
N LEU A 25 10.63 5.84 -3.84
CA LEU A 25 11.49 6.89 -3.31
C LEU A 25 12.67 7.15 -4.26
N ASN A 26 13.17 8.38 -4.29
CA ASN A 26 14.42 8.70 -4.97
C ASN A 26 15.61 8.42 -4.02
N ASP A 27 16.81 8.35 -4.58
CA ASP A 27 18.05 8.16 -3.83
C ASP A 27 18.49 9.40 -3.04
N ASP A 28 17.96 10.57 -3.39
CA ASP A 28 18.22 11.88 -2.78
C ASP A 28 17.05 12.38 -1.91
N THR A 29 16.27 11.45 -1.36
CA THR A 29 15.11 11.72 -0.50
C THR A 29 15.45 11.56 0.98
N GLU A 30 15.12 12.58 1.77
CA GLU A 30 15.05 12.48 3.24
C GLU A 30 13.59 12.50 3.70
N ILE A 31 13.22 11.59 4.59
CA ILE A 31 11.87 11.54 5.18
C ILE A 31 11.92 12.18 6.57
N SER A 32 11.24 13.31 6.73
CA SER A 32 11.28 14.12 7.97
C SER A 32 10.09 13.86 8.90
N THR A 33 9.25 12.87 8.60
CA THR A 33 8.03 12.57 9.37
C THR A 33 8.07 11.18 9.96
N GLU A 34 7.82 11.09 11.27
CA GLU A 34 7.56 9.82 11.94
C GLU A 34 6.22 9.22 11.50
N GLU A 35 6.10 7.89 11.61
CA GLU A 35 4.87 7.13 11.30
C GLU A 35 4.30 7.34 9.89
N TRP A 36 5.09 7.85 8.96
CA TRP A 36 4.68 8.12 7.58
C TRP A 36 4.08 6.88 6.89
N ILE A 37 4.60 5.68 7.21
CA ILE A 37 4.06 4.40 6.73
C ILE A 37 2.61 4.22 7.21
N THR A 38 2.35 4.36 8.50
CA THR A 38 1.03 4.21 9.11
C THR A 38 0.02 5.19 8.51
N LYS A 39 0.45 6.45 8.29
CA LYS A 39 -0.38 7.49 7.66
C LYS A 39 -0.77 7.11 6.23
N GLY A 40 0.21 6.67 5.43
CA GLY A 40 -0.02 6.23 4.06
C GLY A 40 -0.94 5.01 3.98
N VAL A 41 -0.66 3.98 4.76
CA VAL A 41 -1.46 2.74 4.84
C VAL A 41 -2.89 3.02 5.29
N THR A 42 -3.08 3.79 6.36
CA THR A 42 -4.42 4.11 6.89
C THR A 42 -5.23 4.89 5.85
N THR A 43 -4.60 5.81 5.14
CA THR A 43 -5.25 6.55 4.05
C THR A 43 -5.67 5.63 2.91
N LEU A 44 -4.79 4.74 2.44
CA LEU A 44 -5.11 3.79 1.37
C LEU A 44 -6.25 2.83 1.78
N LEU A 45 -6.26 2.37 3.03
CA LEU A 45 -7.33 1.52 3.58
C LEU A 45 -8.67 2.26 3.66
N SER A 46 -8.66 3.58 3.82
CA SER A 46 -9.89 4.40 3.94
C SER A 46 -10.64 4.62 2.62
N TYR A 47 -10.01 4.34 1.47
CA TYR A 47 -10.68 4.45 0.18
C TYR A 47 -11.80 3.41 0.00
N ASP A 48 -12.73 3.70 -0.91
CA ASP A 48 -13.74 2.74 -1.36
C ASP A 48 -13.52 2.37 -2.85
N PRO A 49 -13.21 1.10 -3.19
CA PRO A 49 -12.90 0.02 -2.26
C PRO A 49 -11.52 0.24 -1.58
N PRO A 50 -11.30 -0.37 -0.39
CA PRO A 50 -10.02 -0.24 0.31
C PRO A 50 -8.85 -0.63 -0.56
N ASN A 51 -7.75 0.10 -0.40
CA ASN A 51 -6.49 -0.08 -1.08
C ASN A 51 -6.56 0.12 -2.60
N VAL A 52 -7.53 0.86 -3.12
CA VAL A 52 -7.53 1.29 -4.53
C VAL A 52 -7.31 2.79 -4.58
N GLY A 53 -6.06 3.19 -4.79
CA GLY A 53 -5.64 4.58 -4.84
C GLY A 53 -4.13 4.72 -4.75
N VAL A 54 -3.70 5.97 -4.64
CA VAL A 54 -2.30 6.35 -4.41
C VAL A 54 -2.25 7.47 -3.37
N VAL A 55 -1.22 7.43 -2.54
CA VAL A 55 -0.89 8.51 -1.62
C VAL A 55 0.57 8.90 -1.79
N GLY A 56 0.95 10.11 -1.42
CA GLY A 56 2.35 10.50 -1.42
C GLY A 56 2.64 11.63 -0.45
N PRO A 57 3.91 11.88 -0.15
CA PRO A 57 4.31 12.94 0.75
C PRO A 57 4.13 14.34 0.14
N THR A 58 4.07 15.32 1.01
CA THR A 58 4.32 16.71 0.67
C THR A 58 5.82 16.94 0.53
N CYS A 59 6.22 17.44 -0.63
CA CYS A 59 7.56 17.92 -0.92
C CYS A 59 7.45 19.42 -1.23
N HIS A 60 8.30 20.23 -0.61
CA HIS A 60 8.30 21.68 -0.79
C HIS A 60 9.27 22.13 -1.89
N GLU A 61 10.06 21.20 -2.41
CA GLU A 61 11.02 21.39 -3.48
C GLU A 61 10.46 20.91 -4.83
N GLY A 62 10.92 21.53 -5.93
CA GLY A 62 10.52 21.13 -7.28
C GLY A 62 9.05 21.41 -7.61
N ASN A 63 8.39 20.47 -8.31
CA ASN A 63 6.98 20.60 -8.68
C ASN A 63 6.06 20.12 -7.55
N THR A 64 5.51 21.05 -6.78
CA THR A 64 4.67 20.77 -5.61
C THR A 64 3.23 20.37 -5.97
N SER A 65 2.84 20.44 -7.25
CA SER A 65 1.48 20.09 -7.70
C SER A 65 1.28 18.60 -7.99
N ILE A 66 2.37 17.83 -8.10
CA ILE A 66 2.37 16.41 -8.42
C ILE A 66 2.99 15.58 -7.30
N LEU A 67 2.70 14.28 -7.30
CA LEU A 67 3.35 13.30 -6.46
C LEU A 67 4.70 12.93 -7.08
N THR A 68 5.79 13.50 -6.54
CA THR A 68 7.17 13.13 -6.92
C THR A 68 7.63 11.83 -6.26
N HIS A 69 6.89 11.40 -5.24
CA HIS A 69 7.02 10.17 -4.50
C HIS A 69 5.62 9.62 -4.28
N ASP A 70 5.48 8.31 -4.31
CA ASP A 70 4.17 7.68 -4.21
C ASP A 70 4.22 6.37 -3.43
N MET A 71 3.13 6.08 -2.72
CA MET A 71 2.84 4.81 -2.06
C MET A 71 1.52 4.28 -2.60
N VAL A 72 1.55 3.01 -2.99
CA VAL A 72 0.38 2.25 -3.41
C VAL A 72 0.31 0.94 -2.65
N HIS A 73 -0.87 0.33 -2.64
CA HIS A 73 -1.01 -1.08 -2.29
C HIS A 73 -0.78 -1.95 -3.54
N ARG A 74 -0.42 -3.22 -3.35
CA ARG A 74 -0.14 -4.21 -4.41
C ARG A 74 -1.27 -4.35 -5.45
N THR A 75 -2.49 -3.99 -5.08
CA THR A 75 -3.65 -3.85 -5.97
C THR A 75 -3.37 -2.96 -7.18
N HIS A 76 -2.44 -2.01 -7.08
CA HIS A 76 -1.95 -1.25 -8.23
C HIS A 76 -1.43 -2.18 -9.33
N LEU A 77 -0.57 -3.14 -8.99
CA LEU A 77 -0.02 -4.12 -9.92
C LEU A 77 -0.98 -5.30 -10.22
N ASP A 78 -2.12 -5.37 -9.54
CA ASP A 78 -3.25 -6.22 -9.93
C ASP A 78 -4.13 -5.53 -10.99
N ILE A 79 -4.15 -4.19 -11.02
CA ILE A 79 -4.92 -3.36 -11.96
C ILE A 79 -4.12 -3.10 -13.24
N PHE A 80 -2.82 -2.79 -13.09
CA PHE A 80 -1.95 -2.36 -14.17
C PHE A 80 -0.92 -3.43 -14.52
N PRO A 81 -0.52 -3.55 -15.80
CA PRO A 81 0.49 -4.51 -16.22
C PRO A 81 1.88 -4.22 -15.61
N ASP A 82 2.20 -2.93 -15.43
CA ASP A 82 3.43 -2.44 -14.82
C ASP A 82 3.11 -1.26 -13.89
N TYR A 83 4.07 -0.89 -13.04
CA TYR A 83 3.89 0.20 -12.06
C TYR A 83 3.71 1.56 -12.73
N TYR A 84 4.42 1.79 -13.82
CA TYR A 84 4.22 2.94 -14.70
C TYR A 84 4.10 2.48 -16.16
N PRO A 85 3.34 3.19 -17.01
CA PRO A 85 3.25 2.86 -18.43
C PRO A 85 4.62 2.91 -19.13
N ASP A 86 4.97 1.80 -19.80
CA ASP A 86 6.23 1.61 -20.54
C ASP A 86 6.46 2.59 -21.71
N MET A 87 5.45 3.41 -22.05
CA MET A 87 5.55 4.42 -23.09
C MET A 87 6.25 5.70 -22.63
N PHE A 88 6.48 5.89 -21.33
CA PHE A 88 7.19 7.05 -20.78
C PHE A 88 8.69 6.79 -20.61
N ASP A 89 9.49 7.86 -20.68
CA ASP A 89 10.95 7.85 -20.54
C ASP A 89 11.44 8.35 -19.16
N ASN A 90 10.52 8.49 -18.19
CA ASN A 90 10.64 8.94 -16.79
C ASN A 90 10.00 10.31 -16.51
N TRP A 91 9.93 11.25 -17.47
CA TRP A 91 9.49 12.61 -17.13
C TRP A 91 8.02 12.70 -16.70
N TYR A 92 7.15 11.91 -17.33
CA TYR A 92 5.70 11.99 -17.14
C TYR A 92 5.14 10.96 -16.15
N ILE A 93 6.00 10.20 -15.46
CA ILE A 93 5.53 9.15 -14.54
C ILE A 93 4.87 9.77 -13.30
N ASP A 94 5.44 10.86 -12.79
CA ASP A 94 4.92 11.63 -11.65
C ASP A 94 3.57 12.27 -12.01
N ASP A 95 3.46 12.87 -13.20
CA ASP A 95 2.20 13.39 -13.71
C ASP A 95 1.13 12.29 -13.87
N TRP A 96 1.52 11.13 -14.41
CA TRP A 96 0.58 10.03 -14.65
C TRP A 96 0.03 9.48 -13.34
N ILE A 97 0.89 9.18 -12.37
CA ILE A 97 0.44 8.58 -11.10
C ILE A 97 -0.41 9.56 -10.29
N THR A 98 -0.08 10.86 -10.35
CA THR A 98 -0.88 11.94 -9.75
C THR A 98 -2.31 11.99 -10.33
N ARG A 99 -2.49 11.59 -11.59
CA ARG A 99 -3.75 11.78 -12.31
C ARG A 99 -4.59 10.51 -12.45
N VAL A 100 -3.95 9.34 -12.57
CA VAL A 100 -4.62 8.11 -13.04
C VAL A 100 -5.76 7.64 -12.11
N TYR A 101 -5.60 7.83 -10.80
CA TYR A 101 -6.62 7.46 -9.81
C TYR A 101 -7.74 8.51 -9.66
N GLY A 102 -7.55 9.70 -10.22
CA GLY A 102 -8.45 10.84 -10.06
C GLY A 102 -8.44 11.43 -8.64
N PRO A 103 -9.17 12.53 -8.42
CA PRO A 103 -9.09 13.30 -7.17
C PRO A 103 -9.65 12.57 -5.94
N LEU A 104 -10.51 11.56 -6.14
CA LEU A 104 -11.13 10.82 -5.03
C LEU A 104 -10.23 9.71 -4.47
N ARG A 105 -9.20 9.30 -5.21
CA ARG A 105 -8.31 8.17 -4.86
C ARG A 105 -6.83 8.53 -4.96
N THR A 106 -6.54 9.83 -4.95
CA THR A 106 -5.19 10.40 -4.94
C THR A 106 -5.11 11.35 -3.78
N LYS A 107 -4.14 11.18 -2.88
CA LYS A 107 -3.93 12.12 -1.78
C LYS A 107 -2.47 12.43 -1.55
N LYS A 108 -2.11 13.71 -1.62
CA LYS A 108 -0.87 14.22 -1.04
C LYS A 108 -1.09 14.44 0.45
N LEU A 109 -0.30 13.81 1.29
CA LEU A 109 -0.43 13.88 2.75
C LEU A 109 0.41 15.06 3.27
N GLU A 110 -0.27 16.04 3.87
CA GLU A 110 0.36 17.25 4.43
C GLU A 110 1.26 16.93 5.63
N ASP A 111 0.95 15.84 6.34
CA ASP A 111 1.65 15.36 7.52
C ASP A 111 2.57 14.16 7.22
N TRP A 112 2.94 13.95 5.94
CA TRP A 112 4.08 13.13 5.53
C TRP A 112 4.96 14.02 4.65
N VAL A 113 6.05 14.51 5.21
CA VAL A 113 6.95 15.48 4.56
C VAL A 113 8.23 14.78 4.15
N VAL A 114 8.68 15.08 2.92
CA VAL A 114 10.00 14.71 2.42
C VAL A 114 10.77 15.93 1.98
N VAL A 115 12.08 15.88 2.13
CA VAL A 115 13.03 16.86 1.61
C VAL A 115 13.76 16.24 0.43
N HIS A 116 13.72 16.92 -0.71
CA HIS A 116 14.40 16.50 -1.92
C HIS A 116 15.70 17.29 -2.09
N HIS A 117 16.85 16.61 -2.04
CA HIS A 117 18.17 17.24 -2.08
C HIS A 117 18.61 17.64 -3.52
N ILE A 118 17.80 18.49 -4.16
CA ILE A 118 17.88 18.89 -5.58
C ILE A 118 19.14 19.68 -5.99
N ASN A 119 19.92 20.20 -5.05
CA ASN A 119 21.07 21.06 -5.33
C ASN A 119 22.34 20.28 -5.70
N THR A 120 22.27 18.95 -5.77
CA THR A 120 23.46 18.12 -5.98
C THR A 120 23.71 17.80 -7.46
N HIS A 121 22.69 17.87 -8.32
CA HIS A 121 22.80 17.59 -9.75
C HIS A 121 21.80 18.46 -10.54
N GLY A 122 22.30 19.32 -11.44
CA GLY A 122 21.49 20.25 -12.23
C GLY A 122 20.34 19.60 -13.02
N THR A 123 19.42 20.42 -13.53
CA THR A 123 18.22 19.99 -14.29
C THR A 123 18.61 19.02 -15.42
N ARG A 124 18.24 17.75 -15.26
CA ARG A 124 18.82 16.64 -16.02
C ARG A 124 18.17 16.42 -17.40
N TYR A 125 17.00 16.99 -17.69
CA TYR A 125 16.25 16.71 -18.94
C TYR A 125 15.46 17.91 -19.49
N ALA A 126 15.30 17.96 -20.81
CA ALA A 126 14.53 18.98 -21.53
C ALA A 126 13.06 18.56 -21.68
N VAL A 127 12.12 19.50 -21.51
CA VAL A 127 10.68 19.27 -21.63
C VAL A 127 10.31 18.94 -23.08
N ASN A 128 9.69 17.78 -23.32
CA ASN A 128 9.26 17.34 -24.64
C ASN A 128 7.73 17.36 -24.78
N THR A 129 7.21 18.36 -25.48
CA THR A 129 5.76 18.57 -25.73
C THR A 129 5.08 17.43 -26.51
N SER A 130 5.83 16.55 -27.20
CA SER A 130 5.24 15.42 -27.93
C SER A 130 4.64 14.35 -27.01
N GLN A 131 5.02 14.32 -25.73
CA GLN A 131 4.58 13.31 -24.77
C GLN A 131 3.32 13.69 -23.99
N GLN A 132 2.88 14.95 -24.02
CA GLN A 132 1.67 15.37 -23.29
C GLN A 132 0.42 14.64 -23.77
N ARG A 133 0.29 14.37 -25.08
CA ARG A 133 -0.83 13.57 -25.62
C ARG A 133 -0.78 12.11 -25.14
N ASN A 134 0.42 11.56 -24.98
CA ASN A 134 0.62 10.21 -24.44
C ASN A 134 0.18 10.14 -22.99
N LEU A 135 0.45 11.18 -22.21
CA LEU A 135 -0.01 11.29 -20.82
C LEU A 135 -1.54 11.24 -20.72
N ASP A 136 -2.26 12.07 -21.48
CA ASP A 136 -3.73 12.10 -21.41
C ASP A 136 -4.35 10.77 -21.85
N LEU A 137 -3.79 10.15 -22.89
CA LEU A 137 -4.22 8.82 -23.34
C LEU A 137 -3.98 7.76 -22.26
N ALA A 138 -2.79 7.74 -21.65
CA ALA A 138 -2.43 6.79 -20.61
C ALA A 138 -3.24 6.97 -19.32
N VAL A 139 -3.58 8.22 -18.95
CA VAL A 139 -4.47 8.52 -17.82
C VAL A 139 -5.87 7.99 -18.12
N LYS A 140 -6.40 8.23 -19.33
CA LYS A 140 -7.72 7.72 -19.73
C LYS A 140 -7.77 6.19 -19.68
N GLN A 141 -6.80 5.52 -20.32
CA GLN A 141 -6.71 4.06 -20.34
C GLN A 141 -6.58 3.49 -18.92
N GLY A 142 -5.76 4.12 -18.08
CA GLY A 142 -5.60 3.68 -16.70
C GLY A 142 -6.88 3.84 -15.87
N GLY A 143 -7.63 4.93 -16.08
CA GLY A 143 -8.95 5.12 -15.47
C GLY A 143 -9.97 4.06 -15.88
N GLU A 144 -9.93 3.59 -17.14
CA GLU A 144 -10.77 2.49 -17.62
C GLU A 144 -10.43 1.16 -16.90
N LEU A 145 -9.14 0.86 -16.71
CA LEU A 145 -8.69 -0.32 -15.95
C LEU A 145 -9.13 -0.27 -14.48
N ILE A 146 -8.96 0.88 -13.82
CA ILE A 146 -9.42 1.07 -12.43
C ILE A 146 -10.92 0.86 -12.34
N LYS A 147 -11.70 1.45 -13.27
CA LYS A 147 -13.16 1.30 -13.29
C LYS A 147 -13.56 -0.16 -13.42
N ALA A 148 -12.96 -0.89 -14.36
CA ALA A 148 -13.23 -2.31 -14.56
C ALA A 148 -12.91 -3.13 -13.30
N TYR A 149 -11.77 -2.86 -12.64
CA TYR A 149 -11.38 -3.53 -11.41
C TYR A 149 -12.35 -3.25 -10.26
N VAL A 150 -12.72 -1.98 -10.04
CA VAL A 150 -13.65 -1.58 -8.98
C VAL A 150 -15.03 -2.19 -9.20
N THR A 151 -15.55 -2.19 -10.43
CA THR A 151 -16.82 -2.84 -10.77
C THR A 151 -16.76 -4.33 -10.48
N LYS A 152 -15.70 -5.03 -10.93
CA LYS A 152 -15.52 -6.46 -10.64
C LYS A 152 -15.47 -6.76 -9.14
N LYS A 153 -14.73 -5.96 -8.38
CA LYS A 153 -14.59 -6.12 -6.92
C LYS A 153 -15.92 -5.90 -6.19
N ARG A 154 -16.73 -4.91 -6.62
CA ARG A 154 -18.08 -4.68 -6.07
C ARG A 154 -19.03 -5.83 -6.37
N MET A 155 -19.09 -6.30 -7.62
CA MET A 155 -19.91 -7.45 -7.99
C MET A 155 -19.53 -8.70 -7.19
N PHE A 156 -18.23 -8.95 -7.00
CA PHE A 156 -17.77 -10.06 -6.18
C PHE A 156 -18.23 -9.95 -4.71
N ASN A 157 -18.12 -8.76 -4.12
CA ASN A 157 -18.58 -8.52 -2.75
C ASN A 157 -20.11 -8.63 -2.61
N GLU A 158 -20.88 -8.21 -3.63
CA GLU A 158 -22.34 -8.33 -3.64
C GLU A 158 -22.79 -9.80 -3.72
N VAL A 159 -22.16 -10.60 -4.58
CA VAL A 159 -22.46 -12.04 -4.72
C VAL A 159 -22.13 -12.82 -3.44
N LEU A 160 -20.99 -12.55 -2.80
CA LEU A 160 -20.66 -13.21 -1.53
C LEU A 160 -21.45 -12.66 -0.33
N GLY A 161 -21.85 -11.39 -0.39
CA GLY A 161 -22.65 -10.73 0.64
C GLY A 161 -24.10 -11.20 0.68
N SER A 162 -24.65 -11.69 -0.44
CA SER A 162 -25.99 -12.29 -0.48
C SER A 162 -26.04 -13.74 0.01
N ASP A 163 -24.93 -14.47 -0.05
CA ASP A 163 -24.90 -15.92 0.21
C ASP A 163 -24.51 -16.29 1.66
N LEU A 164 -24.16 -15.31 2.51
CA LEU A 164 -23.72 -15.53 3.90
C LEU A 164 -24.69 -15.08 5.00
N VAL A 165 -25.94 -14.70 4.66
CA VAL A 165 -26.96 -14.31 5.64
C VAL A 165 -28.24 -15.14 5.52
N THR A 166 -28.12 -16.46 5.50
CA THR A 166 -29.22 -17.36 5.90
C THR A 166 -28.66 -18.68 6.45
N SER A 167 -28.42 -18.72 7.77
CA SER A 167 -28.57 -19.88 8.68
C SER A 167 -27.48 -19.94 9.76
N VAL A 168 -27.54 -19.04 10.75
CA VAL A 168 -27.26 -19.44 12.14
C VAL A 168 -28.29 -18.75 13.03
N SER A 169 -29.43 -19.40 13.19
CA SER A 169 -30.36 -19.15 14.29
C SER A 169 -30.56 -20.48 15.00
N GLY A 170 -29.80 -20.68 16.08
CA GLY A 170 -29.93 -21.79 17.01
C GLY A 170 -29.53 -21.30 18.41
N PRO A 171 -30.33 -21.57 19.45
CA PRO A 171 -30.22 -20.88 20.72
C PRO A 171 -29.09 -21.42 21.62
N MET A 172 -28.52 -20.48 22.38
CA MET A 172 -27.93 -20.59 23.71
C MET A 172 -27.91 -21.99 24.36
N GLY A 173 -26.71 -22.52 24.60
CA GLY A 173 -26.44 -23.59 25.55
C GLY A 173 -25.22 -23.22 26.38
N ILE A 174 -25.44 -22.62 27.56
CA ILE A 174 -24.43 -22.49 28.61
C ILE A 174 -24.29 -23.89 29.22
N HIS A 175 -23.13 -24.53 29.04
CA HIS A 175 -22.74 -25.66 29.87
C HIS A 175 -21.77 -25.17 30.94
N HIS A 176 -22.34 -24.98 32.15
CA HIS A 176 -21.61 -25.14 33.39
C HIS A 176 -21.29 -26.63 33.55
N ASP A 177 -20.02 -26.96 33.76
CA ASP A 177 -19.62 -28.21 34.40
C ASP A 177 -18.76 -27.85 35.62
N GLU A 178 -19.42 -27.78 36.78
CA GLU A 178 -18.79 -28.03 38.08
C GLU A 178 -18.79 -29.54 38.32
N LYS A 179 -17.60 -30.13 38.49
CA LYS A 179 -17.44 -31.28 39.38
C LYS A 179 -16.09 -31.19 40.08
N THR A 180 -16.18 -30.75 41.33
CA THR A 180 -15.25 -30.93 42.42
C THR A 180 -15.09 -32.43 42.73
N SER A 181 -13.86 -32.89 42.93
CA SER A 181 -13.54 -34.06 43.77
C SER A 181 -12.11 -33.89 44.29
N SER A 182 -12.02 -33.59 45.58
CA SER A 182 -10.83 -33.57 46.41
C SER A 182 -10.33 -34.98 46.69
N GLU A 183 -9.01 -35.19 46.72
CA GLU A 183 -8.39 -36.17 47.62
C GLU A 183 -6.94 -35.76 47.93
N THR A 184 -6.69 -35.57 49.22
CA THR A 184 -5.40 -35.29 49.89
C THR A 184 -5.01 -36.50 50.73
N LEU A 185 -3.76 -36.95 50.66
CA LEU A 185 -2.95 -37.61 51.70
C LEU A 185 -1.47 -37.41 51.27
N GLU A 186 -0.61 -36.63 51.95
CA GLU A 186 0.20 -36.96 53.16
C GLU A 186 0.92 -38.34 53.01
N GLU A 187 2.20 -38.59 53.31
CA GLU A 187 3.30 -37.98 54.07
C GLU A 187 4.54 -38.89 53.76
N GLU A 188 5.78 -38.44 53.57
CA GLU A 188 6.91 -38.44 54.55
C GLU A 188 8.22 -38.76 53.79
N GLY A 189 9.38 -38.18 54.20
CA GLY A 189 10.69 -38.67 53.70
C GLY A 189 11.90 -37.70 53.65
N VAL A 190 12.09 -36.83 54.63
CA VAL A 190 13.32 -36.62 55.42
C VAL A 190 14.73 -36.82 54.77
N LEU A 191 15.54 -35.73 54.83
CA LEU A 191 17.02 -35.62 54.99
C LEU A 191 18.00 -35.94 53.83
N ASN A 192 18.66 -34.92 53.28
CA ASN A 192 20.01 -34.46 53.71
C ASN A 192 20.71 -33.60 52.63
N ALA A 193 21.11 -32.38 53.02
CA ALA A 193 22.27 -31.70 52.44
C ALA A 193 23.55 -32.27 53.09
N PRO A 194 24.74 -32.12 52.48
CA PRO A 194 25.52 -30.92 52.84
C PRO A 194 26.44 -30.32 51.76
N SER A 195 26.79 -29.06 52.02
CA SER A 195 28.09 -28.38 51.87
C SER A 195 28.74 -28.20 50.48
N ALA A 196 28.72 -26.93 50.06
CA ALA A 196 29.85 -26.06 49.69
C ALA A 196 31.19 -26.68 49.29
N GLN A 197 31.65 -26.29 48.09
CA GLN A 197 32.93 -25.62 47.83
C GLN A 197 32.77 -24.71 46.61
#